data_AF-A0A3B6EBG6-F1
#
_entry.id   AF-A0A3B6EBG6-F1
#
_cell.length_a   1.000
_cell.length_b   1.000
_cell.length_c   1.000
_cell.angle_alpha   90.00
_cell.angle_beta   90.00
_cell.angle_gamma   90.00
#
_symmetry.space_group_name_H-M   'P 1'
#
loop_
_entity.id
_entity.type
_entity.pdbx_description
1 polymer ?
#
loop_
_entity_poly.entity_id
_entity_poly.type
_entity_poly.pdbx_seq_one_letter_code
_entity_poly.pdbx_strand_id
1 'polypeptide(L)'
;MAAVLASLLGSCANKLKDIIIDEAILILGVEKELAEVLRRVELIQCCIYDAEKRRTKEQAVNNWLGQLRDVIYDVDEILDVARCKGSKLLADHPSPSSGKSVACKGLSISSCFCNIGARRDVAVRIRNLNKKIENIANDKIFSTFNSSTQPTRNGPTSKLIRSSNLVEPKLVGKEIMHSNRKLVDLVLAHKEYKSYKLGIVGTGGVGKTTLAQKIYNDLEKKGSFKMHAWISVSQDYSEVTLLKEVLRNIGVHSEQGESITELQRKLAQTIKGKSFFLVLDDVWHSNVWTDLLRPAFHETSVGIILVTTRDYQITKRIGVDHTHQVDLMAVEVGWELLWKSMNIEEEKEVQNLRKIGIEIVHKCGRLPLAIKVTASVLSSRELTENEWKRYLGRFIGSQSILLDEIEEALYLSYDELPHRLKQCFLYCALYVEDSVIRRDEVTWLWIAEGFIEEQQGQLLEDIAEEYYYELIHRNLLQPKMISFDQAECRMHDLLRQLACNISREECFIGDVETLRGGNMSKLRRITAVIRKDMLVLPTVDKVEVKIILAYLVFRNPLAP
;
A
#
# COMPACT_ATOMS: atom_id res chain seq x y z
N MET A 1 -4.34 0.94 -10.97
CA MET A 1 -3.08 1.35 -10.34
C MET A 1 -3.36 2.70 -9.66
N ALA A 2 -3.44 2.67 -8.32
CA ALA A 2 -3.80 3.71 -7.36
C ALA A 2 -5.31 3.86 -7.17
N ALA A 3 -5.87 3.25 -6.12
CA ALA A 3 -7.27 3.42 -5.66
C ALA A 3 -7.43 4.59 -4.67
N VAL A 4 -6.60 5.63 -4.84
CA VAL A 4 -6.49 6.77 -3.92
C VAL A 4 -7.62 7.76 -4.13
N LEU A 5 -8.06 7.95 -5.36
CA LEU A 5 -9.17 8.84 -5.66
C LEU A 5 -10.49 8.14 -5.42
N ALA A 6 -10.57 6.82 -5.60
CA ALA A 6 -11.73 6.05 -5.18
C ALA A 6 -12.03 6.24 -3.68
N SER A 7 -11.01 6.20 -2.82
CA SER A 7 -11.16 6.44 -1.37
C SER A 7 -11.56 7.88 -1.07
N LEU A 8 -10.85 8.83 -1.67
CA LEU A 8 -11.10 10.26 -1.47
C LEU A 8 -12.52 10.65 -1.89
N LEU A 9 -13.01 10.13 -3.02
CA LEU A 9 -14.37 10.36 -3.51
C LEU A 9 -15.42 9.75 -2.58
N GLY A 10 -15.19 8.52 -2.09
CA GLY A 10 -16.10 7.86 -1.14
C GLY A 10 -16.24 8.65 0.17
N SER A 11 -15.11 9.08 0.75
CA SER A 11 -15.09 9.94 1.93
C SER A 11 -15.78 11.28 1.68
N CYS A 12 -15.47 11.93 0.56
CA CYS A 12 -16.09 13.19 0.14
C CYS A 12 -17.61 13.06 -0.01
N ALA A 13 -18.11 11.99 -0.63
CA ALA A 13 -19.54 11.73 -0.78
C ALA A 13 -20.24 11.55 0.58
N ASN A 14 -19.61 10.84 1.53
CA ASN A 14 -20.17 10.67 2.86
C ASN A 14 -20.21 12.01 3.63
N LYS A 15 -19.11 12.76 3.64
CA LYS A 15 -19.08 14.11 4.26
C LYS A 15 -20.15 15.03 3.67
N LEU A 16 -20.36 14.99 2.35
CA LEU A 16 -21.40 15.77 1.70
C LEU A 16 -22.81 15.37 2.16
N LYS A 17 -23.08 14.07 2.33
CA LYS A 17 -24.37 13.58 2.86
C LYS A 17 -24.64 14.12 4.26
N ASP A 18 -23.63 14.07 5.12
CA ASP A 18 -23.75 14.51 6.51
C ASP A 18 -23.89 16.04 6.61
N ILE A 19 -23.12 16.78 5.80
CA ILE A 19 -23.09 18.24 5.90
C ILE A 19 -24.34 18.90 5.32
N ILE A 20 -25.00 18.29 4.33
CA ILE A 20 -26.22 18.85 3.72
C ILE A 20 -27.35 18.97 4.75
N ILE A 21 -27.38 18.10 5.75
CA ILE A 21 -28.40 18.11 6.82
C ILE A 21 -27.94 18.85 8.10
N ASP A 22 -26.70 19.35 8.13
CA ASP A 22 -26.15 20.10 9.27
C ASP A 22 -26.81 21.48 9.37
N GLU A 23 -27.32 21.85 10.56
CA GLU A 23 -27.98 23.14 10.81
C GLU A 23 -27.10 24.34 10.41
N ALA A 24 -25.78 24.22 10.52
CA ALA A 24 -24.82 25.25 10.09
C ALA A 24 -24.88 25.49 8.57
N ILE A 25 -25.22 24.47 7.78
CA ILE A 25 -25.40 24.60 6.34
C ILE A 25 -26.79 25.10 5.98
N LEU A 26 -27.83 24.64 6.69
CA LEU A 26 -29.21 25.07 6.45
C LEU A 26 -29.34 26.61 6.58
N ILE A 27 -28.67 27.23 7.58
CA ILE A 27 -28.69 28.69 7.75
C ILE A 27 -27.99 29.45 6.61
N LEU A 28 -27.12 28.79 5.84
CA LEU A 28 -26.45 29.38 4.67
C LEU A 28 -27.32 29.34 3.41
N GLY A 29 -28.28 28.42 3.33
CA GLY A 29 -29.21 28.27 2.20
C GLY A 29 -28.56 27.76 0.91
N VAL A 30 -27.53 26.93 1.03
CA VAL A 30 -26.73 26.38 -0.09
C VAL A 30 -26.95 24.88 -0.33
N GLU A 31 -27.99 24.30 0.28
CA GLU A 31 -28.32 22.87 0.23
C GLU A 31 -28.44 22.35 -1.21
N LYS A 32 -29.11 23.11 -2.09
CA LYS A 32 -29.32 22.70 -3.49
C LYS A 32 -28.01 22.65 -4.25
N GLU A 33 -27.14 23.64 -4.06
CA GLU A 33 -25.82 23.64 -4.69
C GLU A 33 -24.94 22.50 -4.18
N LEU A 34 -24.99 22.16 -2.88
CA LEU A 34 -24.24 21.03 -2.32
C LEU A 34 -24.80 19.67 -2.76
N ALA A 35 -26.12 19.52 -2.86
CA ALA A 35 -26.75 18.31 -3.38
C ALA A 35 -26.33 18.03 -4.84
N GLU A 36 -26.14 19.08 -5.64
CA GLU A 36 -25.61 18.93 -7.01
C GLU A 36 -24.13 18.52 -7.02
N VAL A 37 -23.31 19.01 -6.09
CA VAL A 37 -21.92 18.54 -5.89
C VAL A 37 -21.94 17.04 -5.57
N LEU A 38 -22.74 16.62 -4.59
CA LEU A 38 -22.88 15.23 -4.18
C LEU A 38 -23.25 14.33 -5.37
N ARG A 39 -24.29 14.69 -6.11
CA ARG A 39 -24.75 13.95 -7.28
C ARG A 39 -23.63 13.73 -8.31
N ARG A 40 -22.79 14.75 -8.54
CA ARG A 40 -21.68 14.68 -9.49
C ARG A 40 -20.51 13.84 -8.96
N VAL A 41 -20.20 13.95 -7.67
CA VAL A 41 -19.18 13.12 -7.02
C VAL A 41 -19.58 11.64 -7.10
N GLU A 42 -20.83 11.30 -6.79
CA GLU A 42 -21.35 9.93 -6.89
C GLU A 42 -21.32 9.41 -8.35
N LEU A 43 -21.63 10.27 -9.33
CA LEU A 43 -21.52 9.91 -10.75
C LEU A 43 -20.09 9.55 -11.15
N ILE A 44 -19.11 10.34 -10.71
CA ILE A 44 -17.68 10.11 -11.00
C ILE A 44 -17.17 8.86 -10.27
N GLN A 45 -17.66 8.61 -9.05
CA GLN A 45 -17.30 7.42 -8.28
C GLN A 45 -17.64 6.12 -9.02
N CYS A 46 -18.67 6.10 -9.87
CA CYS A 46 -19.04 4.93 -10.67
C CYS A 46 -18.00 4.51 -11.72
N CYS A 47 -17.09 5.39 -12.12
CA CYS A 47 -16.09 5.10 -13.17
C CYS A 47 -14.64 5.26 -12.71
N ILE A 48 -14.41 5.70 -11.47
CA ILE A 48 -13.07 6.04 -10.97
C ILE A 48 -12.11 4.85 -11.00
N TYR A 49 -12.61 3.64 -10.74
CA TYR A 49 -11.80 2.43 -10.73
C TYR A 49 -11.17 2.14 -12.11
N ASP A 50 -11.93 2.30 -13.19
CA ASP A 50 -11.43 2.11 -14.55
C ASP A 50 -10.41 3.19 -14.92
N ALA A 51 -10.68 4.44 -14.55
CA ALA A 51 -9.76 5.55 -14.76
C ALA A 51 -8.42 5.30 -14.05
N GLU A 52 -8.45 4.91 -12.77
CA GLU A 52 -7.26 4.57 -11.99
C GLU A 52 -6.51 3.35 -12.55
N LYS A 53 -7.19 2.38 -13.17
CA LYS A 53 -6.53 1.27 -13.87
C LYS A 53 -5.76 1.72 -15.12
N ARG A 54 -6.26 2.74 -15.82
CA ARG A 54 -5.68 3.27 -17.06
C ARG A 54 -4.62 4.35 -16.81
N ARG A 55 -4.54 4.91 -15.60
CA ARG A 55 -3.62 5.98 -15.17
C ARG A 55 -2.18 5.84 -15.70
N THR A 56 -1.56 4.68 -15.55
CA THR A 56 -0.14 4.49 -15.93
C THR A 56 0.09 4.23 -17.41
N LYS A 57 -0.96 3.86 -18.15
CA LYS A 57 -0.89 3.57 -19.58
C LYS A 57 -1.24 4.78 -20.43
N GLU A 58 -2.02 5.69 -19.89
CA GLU A 58 -2.61 6.81 -20.64
C GLU A 58 -2.39 8.14 -19.92
N GLN A 59 -1.47 8.95 -20.43
CA GLN A 59 -1.14 10.27 -19.86
C GLN A 59 -2.37 11.19 -19.75
N ALA A 60 -3.29 11.11 -20.72
CA ALA A 60 -4.53 11.89 -20.70
C ALA A 60 -5.40 11.53 -19.48
N VAL A 61 -5.54 10.24 -19.18
CA VAL A 61 -6.27 9.76 -18.00
C VAL A 61 -5.57 10.19 -16.71
N ASN A 62 -4.23 10.12 -16.65
CA ASN A 62 -3.48 10.62 -15.49
C ASN A 62 -3.71 12.12 -15.24
N ASN A 63 -3.69 12.94 -16.30
CA ASN A 63 -3.95 14.38 -16.19
C ASN A 63 -5.40 14.67 -15.76
N TRP A 64 -6.37 13.88 -16.24
CA TRP A 64 -7.77 14.00 -15.84
C TRP A 64 -7.97 13.64 -14.35
N LEU A 65 -7.36 12.54 -13.88
CA LEU A 65 -7.37 12.15 -12.48
C LEU A 65 -6.71 13.21 -11.58
N GLY A 66 -5.63 13.84 -12.04
CA GLY A 66 -4.99 14.94 -11.31
C GLY A 66 -5.91 16.16 -11.14
N GLN A 67 -6.67 16.52 -12.18
CA GLN A 67 -7.67 17.61 -12.09
C GLN A 67 -8.82 17.26 -11.15
N LEU A 68 -9.32 16.02 -11.24
CA LEU A 68 -10.36 15.52 -10.34
C LEU A 68 -9.92 15.61 -8.89
N ARG A 69 -8.70 15.13 -8.58
CA ARG A 69 -8.12 15.23 -7.26
C ARG A 69 -8.11 16.66 -6.73
N ASP A 70 -7.56 17.59 -7.53
CA ASP A 70 -7.45 19.00 -7.12
C ASP A 70 -8.83 19.56 -6.74
N VAL A 71 -9.87 19.20 -7.51
CA VAL A 71 -11.26 19.61 -7.25
C VAL A 71 -11.87 18.93 -6.03
N ILE A 72 -11.60 17.65 -5.77
CA ILE A 72 -12.12 16.97 -4.56
C ILE A 72 -11.55 17.60 -3.30
N TYR A 73 -10.29 18.02 -3.31
CA TYR A 73 -9.75 18.77 -2.17
C TYR A 73 -10.37 20.17 -2.02
N ASP A 74 -10.71 20.84 -3.12
CA ASP A 74 -11.48 22.09 -3.05
C ASP A 74 -12.86 21.86 -2.39
N VAL A 75 -13.47 20.67 -2.58
CA VAL A 75 -14.70 20.30 -1.87
C VAL A 75 -14.46 20.34 -0.36
N ASP A 76 -13.50 19.54 0.14
CA ASP A 76 -13.19 19.45 1.58
C ASP A 76 -12.93 20.84 2.20
N GLU A 77 -12.13 21.68 1.52
CA GLU A 77 -11.86 23.05 1.98
C GLU A 77 -13.13 23.90 2.08
N ILE A 78 -13.98 23.86 1.05
CA ILE A 78 -15.21 24.64 0.99
C ILE A 78 -16.21 24.14 2.04
N LEU A 79 -16.28 22.83 2.30
CA LEU A 79 -17.11 22.25 3.34
C LEU A 79 -16.72 22.78 4.73
N ASP A 80 -15.42 22.82 5.05
CA ASP A 80 -14.92 23.38 6.30
C ASP A 80 -15.25 24.88 6.45
N VAL A 81 -15.06 25.65 5.38
CA VAL A 81 -15.41 27.08 5.36
C VAL A 81 -16.91 27.28 5.54
N ALA A 82 -17.73 26.47 4.87
CA ALA A 82 -19.18 26.53 4.97
C ALA A 82 -19.63 26.22 6.40
N ARG A 83 -19.14 25.13 6.99
CA ARG A 83 -19.46 24.77 8.39
C ARG A 83 -19.06 25.87 9.36
N CYS A 84 -17.82 26.37 9.27
CA CYS A 84 -17.32 27.45 10.13
C CYS A 84 -18.15 28.73 10.02
N LYS A 85 -18.48 29.17 8.81
CA LYS A 85 -19.32 30.36 8.60
C LYS A 85 -20.75 30.13 9.07
N GLY A 86 -21.30 28.95 8.79
CA GLY A 86 -22.61 28.52 9.25
C GLY A 86 -22.76 28.56 10.77
N SER A 87 -21.81 27.96 11.50
CA SER A 87 -21.80 27.96 12.96
C SER A 87 -21.71 29.36 13.55
N LYS A 88 -20.95 30.28 12.93
CA LYS A 88 -20.93 31.69 13.34
C LYS A 88 -22.29 32.36 13.16
N LEU A 89 -22.96 32.13 12.04
CA LEU A 89 -24.31 32.65 11.80
C LEU A 89 -25.35 32.11 12.77
N LEU A 90 -25.24 30.83 13.17
CA LEU A 90 -26.11 30.25 14.20
C LEU A 90 -25.88 30.90 15.56
N ALA A 91 -24.63 31.16 15.93
CA ALA A 91 -24.30 31.83 17.19
C ALA A 91 -24.80 33.29 17.23
N ASP A 92 -24.77 34.00 16.10
CA ASP A 92 -25.28 35.38 15.96
C ASP A 92 -26.83 35.45 15.89
N HIS A 93 -27.49 34.31 15.69
CA HIS A 93 -28.95 34.17 15.64
C HIS A 93 -29.43 33.06 16.59
N PRO A 94 -29.31 33.24 17.92
CA PRO A 94 -29.82 32.26 18.87
C PRO A 94 -31.32 32.07 18.66
N SER A 95 -31.75 30.82 18.53
CA SER A 95 -33.15 30.45 18.36
C SER A 95 -34.02 31.10 19.46
N PRO A 96 -35.26 31.52 19.17
CA PRO A 96 -36.11 32.28 20.11
C PRO A 96 -36.71 31.44 21.25
N SER A 97 -36.06 30.35 21.67
CA SER A 97 -36.59 29.37 22.64
C SER A 97 -35.95 29.43 24.03
N SER A 98 -35.42 30.58 24.47
CA SER A 98 -35.27 30.83 25.90
C SER A 98 -35.79 32.22 26.25
N GLY A 99 -36.92 32.23 26.97
CA GLY A 99 -37.65 33.44 27.28
C GLY A 99 -36.83 34.39 28.16
N LYS A 100 -36.72 35.64 27.71
CA LYS A 100 -36.90 36.85 28.53
C LYS A 100 -37.11 38.05 27.60
N SER A 101 -38.33 38.57 27.66
CA SER A 101 -38.77 39.84 27.08
C SER A 101 -37.81 40.98 27.46
N VAL A 102 -37.22 41.63 26.46
CA VAL A 102 -36.84 43.04 26.55
C VAL A 102 -37.27 43.73 25.26
N ALA A 103 -38.05 44.80 25.42
CA ALA A 103 -38.72 45.55 24.38
C ALA A 103 -37.75 46.10 23.32
N CYS A 104 -37.93 45.71 22.06
CA CYS A 104 -37.33 46.36 20.90
C CYS A 104 -38.01 47.70 20.63
N LYS A 105 -37.50 48.78 21.23
CA LYS A 105 -37.66 50.13 20.68
C LYS A 105 -36.56 50.38 19.66
N GLY A 106 -36.94 50.65 18.42
CA GLY A 106 -36.04 51.16 17.39
C GLY A 106 -35.78 50.16 16.28
N LEU A 107 -36.30 50.47 15.09
CA LEU A 107 -36.01 49.82 13.82
C LEU A 107 -34.49 49.71 13.63
N SER A 108 -33.95 48.49 13.72
CA SER A 108 -32.63 48.18 13.17
C SER A 108 -32.80 47.02 12.19
N ILE A 109 -33.30 47.37 11.00
CA ILE A 109 -33.39 46.49 9.82
C ILE A 109 -31.98 46.01 9.41
N SER A 110 -30.89 46.56 9.97
CA SER A 110 -29.50 46.25 9.60
C SER A 110 -28.95 44.93 10.13
N SER A 111 -29.53 44.30 11.16
CA SER A 111 -29.00 43.03 11.68
C SER A 111 -29.30 41.82 10.77
N CYS A 112 -30.28 41.92 9.87
CA CYS A 112 -30.56 40.88 8.87
C CYS A 112 -29.65 40.95 7.63
N PHE A 113 -28.96 42.08 7.40
CA PHE A 113 -28.14 42.29 6.19
C PHE A 113 -26.64 42.08 6.41
N CYS A 114 -26.15 42.04 7.65
CA CYS A 114 -24.72 41.85 7.96
C CYS A 114 -24.18 40.46 7.59
N ASN A 115 -25.06 39.49 7.36
CA ASN A 115 -24.70 38.09 7.14
C ASN A 115 -24.86 37.60 5.69
N ILE A 116 -25.34 38.48 4.79
CA ILE A 116 -25.44 38.20 3.34
C ILE A 116 -24.06 38.00 2.70
N GLY A 117 -23.05 38.72 3.18
CA GLY A 117 -21.67 38.58 2.68
C GLY A 117 -21.15 37.15 2.87
N ALA A 118 -21.35 36.56 4.05
CA ALA A 118 -20.93 35.20 4.35
C ALA A 118 -21.69 34.16 3.50
N ARG A 119 -23.03 34.28 3.42
CA ARG A 119 -23.88 33.42 2.57
C ARG A 119 -23.49 33.50 1.10
N ARG A 120 -23.33 34.72 0.58
CA ARG A 120 -22.97 34.97 -0.82
C ARG A 120 -21.57 34.44 -1.14
N ASP A 121 -20.60 34.63 -0.27
CA ASP A 121 -19.25 34.10 -0.47
C ASP A 121 -19.24 32.57 -0.55
N VAL A 122 -19.87 31.89 0.42
CA VAL A 122 -19.98 30.41 0.41
C VAL A 122 -20.72 29.92 -0.84
N ALA A 123 -21.86 30.52 -1.17
CA ALA A 123 -22.63 30.14 -2.35
C ALA A 123 -21.84 30.34 -3.66
N VAL A 124 -21.07 31.42 -3.79
CA VAL A 124 -20.20 31.65 -4.97
C VAL A 124 -19.10 30.60 -5.04
N ARG A 125 -18.46 30.25 -3.92
CA ARG A 125 -17.45 29.19 -3.86
C ARG A 125 -18.02 27.83 -4.29
N ILE A 126 -19.17 27.42 -3.77
CA ILE A 126 -19.83 26.15 -4.14
C ILE A 126 -20.27 26.16 -5.60
N ARG A 127 -20.77 27.28 -6.15
CA ARG A 127 -21.10 27.38 -7.58
C ARG A 127 -19.88 27.25 -8.47
N ASN A 128 -18.76 27.85 -8.09
CA ASN A 128 -17.50 27.70 -8.82
C ASN A 128 -16.99 26.25 -8.76
N LEU A 129 -17.12 25.59 -7.61
CA LEU A 129 -16.81 24.18 -7.42
C LEU A 129 -17.68 23.30 -8.34
N ASN A 130 -18.99 23.51 -8.36
CA ASN A 130 -19.89 22.81 -9.27
C ASN A 130 -19.43 22.94 -10.72
N LYS A 131 -19.12 24.15 -11.20
CA LYS A 131 -18.60 24.37 -12.56
C LYS A 131 -17.31 23.60 -12.84
N LYS A 132 -16.37 23.56 -11.87
CA LYS A 132 -15.13 22.77 -12.01
C LYS A 132 -15.43 21.28 -12.19
N ILE A 133 -16.28 20.70 -11.35
CA ILE A 133 -16.69 19.29 -11.45
C ILE A 133 -17.42 19.02 -12.78
N GLU A 134 -18.24 19.97 -13.24
CA GLU A 134 -18.93 19.89 -14.53
C GLU A 134 -17.96 19.76 -15.69
N ASN A 135 -16.94 20.62 -15.71
CA ASN A 135 -15.94 20.61 -16.76
C ASN A 135 -15.18 19.28 -16.81
N ILE A 136 -14.92 18.68 -15.63
CA ILE A 136 -14.28 17.36 -15.52
C ILE A 136 -15.20 16.26 -16.05
N ALA A 137 -16.49 16.29 -15.69
CA ALA A 137 -17.48 15.31 -16.13
C ALA A 137 -17.83 15.43 -17.62
N ASN A 138 -17.71 16.63 -18.20
CA ASN A 138 -17.93 16.90 -19.62
C ASN A 138 -16.67 16.67 -20.48
N ASP A 139 -15.52 16.37 -19.88
CA ASP A 139 -14.32 16.00 -20.63
C ASP A 139 -14.59 14.75 -21.45
N LYS A 140 -14.16 14.73 -22.72
CA LYS A 140 -14.32 13.57 -23.60
C LYS A 140 -13.71 12.30 -22.99
N ILE A 141 -12.66 12.45 -22.19
CA ILE A 141 -12.00 11.34 -21.47
C ILE A 141 -13.01 10.62 -20.56
N PHE A 142 -13.88 11.35 -19.88
CA PHE A 142 -14.88 10.79 -18.96
C PHE A 142 -15.80 9.79 -19.66
N SER A 143 -16.25 10.11 -20.88
CA SER A 143 -17.12 9.24 -21.68
C SER A 143 -16.46 7.93 -22.14
N THR A 144 -15.13 7.81 -21.98
CA THR A 144 -14.40 6.58 -22.34
C THR A 144 -14.34 5.56 -21.22
N PHE A 145 -14.76 5.90 -20.00
CA PHE A 145 -14.69 5.00 -18.85
C PHE A 145 -15.92 4.11 -18.75
N ASN A 146 -15.72 2.87 -18.31
CA ASN A 146 -16.81 1.94 -18.06
C ASN A 146 -17.43 2.16 -16.68
N SER A 147 -18.76 2.29 -16.60
CA SER A 147 -19.52 2.55 -15.36
C SER A 147 -19.71 1.33 -14.45
N SER A 148 -18.86 0.31 -14.54
CA SER A 148 -19.02 -0.91 -13.75
C SER A 148 -18.60 -0.67 -12.30
N THR A 149 -19.59 -0.63 -11.40
CA THR A 149 -19.43 -0.52 -9.93
C THR A 149 -18.88 -1.79 -9.27
N GLN A 150 -18.73 -2.87 -10.02
CA GLN A 150 -18.19 -4.14 -9.55
C GLN A 150 -16.82 -4.40 -10.19
N PRO A 151 -15.86 -4.97 -9.44
CA PRO A 151 -14.65 -5.52 -10.02
C PRO A 151 -15.03 -6.76 -10.83
N THR A 152 -15.54 -6.59 -12.06
CA THR A 152 -15.39 -7.65 -13.07
C THR A 152 -13.91 -7.67 -13.41
N ARG A 153 -13.15 -8.43 -12.61
CA ARG A 153 -11.71 -8.63 -12.72
C ARG A 153 -11.40 -9.57 -13.91
N ASN A 154 -12.01 -9.29 -15.05
CA ASN A 154 -11.73 -9.92 -16.34
C ASN A 154 -10.68 -9.08 -17.07
N GLY A 155 -9.54 -8.83 -16.41
CA GLY A 155 -8.31 -8.46 -17.10
C GLY A 155 -7.66 -9.72 -17.68
N PRO A 156 -6.73 -9.62 -18.64
CA PRO A 156 -6.01 -10.78 -19.12
C PRO A 156 -5.41 -11.47 -17.90
N THR A 157 -5.82 -12.72 -17.66
CA THR A 157 -5.27 -13.61 -16.64
C THR A 157 -3.80 -13.28 -16.52
N SER A 158 -3.38 -12.74 -15.36
CA SER A 158 -1.97 -12.43 -15.09
C SER A 158 -1.17 -13.58 -15.67
N LYS A 159 -0.27 -13.29 -16.62
CA LYS A 159 0.49 -14.31 -17.35
C LYS A 159 0.78 -15.42 -16.36
N LEU A 160 0.09 -16.56 -16.52
CA LEU A 160 0.29 -17.72 -15.67
C LEU A 160 1.80 -17.86 -15.66
N ILE A 161 2.47 -17.57 -14.54
CA ILE A 161 3.92 -17.69 -14.47
C ILE A 161 4.10 -19.18 -14.56
N ARG A 162 4.28 -19.60 -15.81
CA ARG A 162 4.32 -20.96 -16.28
C ARG A 162 5.47 -21.55 -15.53
N SER A 163 5.16 -22.25 -14.42
CA SER A 163 6.08 -22.95 -13.50
C SER A 163 7.47 -22.91 -14.08
N SER A 164 8.18 -21.79 -13.90
CA SER A 164 9.48 -21.62 -14.52
C SER A 164 10.27 -22.77 -13.94
N ASN A 165 10.81 -23.63 -14.83
CA ASN A 165 11.58 -24.81 -14.45
C ASN A 165 12.27 -24.54 -13.12
N LEU A 166 11.97 -25.31 -12.08
CA LEU A 166 12.44 -25.06 -10.70
C LEU A 166 13.97 -25.19 -10.68
N VAL A 167 14.67 -24.19 -11.23
CA VAL A 167 16.12 -24.11 -11.27
C VAL A 167 16.55 -23.95 -9.83
N GLU A 168 17.49 -24.78 -9.42
CA GLU A 168 17.97 -24.77 -8.04
C GLU A 168 18.51 -23.38 -7.68
N PRO A 169 17.91 -22.69 -6.70
CA PRO A 169 18.34 -21.36 -6.35
C PRO A 169 19.70 -21.43 -5.63
N LYS A 170 20.65 -20.61 -6.08
CA LYS A 170 21.89 -20.36 -5.33
C LYS A 170 21.58 -19.43 -4.15
N LEU A 171 21.51 -20.00 -2.95
CA LEU A 171 21.40 -19.22 -1.71
C LEU A 171 22.76 -18.56 -1.38
N VAL A 172 22.71 -17.32 -0.91
CA VAL A 172 23.86 -16.54 -0.46
C VAL A 172 23.60 -16.11 0.98
N GLY A 173 24.59 -16.30 1.87
CA GLY A 173 24.47 -16.03 3.30
C GLY A 173 24.31 -17.28 4.17
N LYS A 174 24.96 -17.28 5.33
CA LYS A 174 24.97 -18.43 6.25
C LYS A 174 23.64 -18.57 7.00
N GLU A 175 22.99 -17.46 7.28
CA GLU A 175 21.73 -17.34 8.01
C GLU A 175 20.58 -17.99 7.23
N ILE A 176 20.47 -17.68 5.93
CA ILE A 176 19.42 -18.27 5.08
C ILE A 176 19.68 -19.76 4.81
N MET A 177 20.96 -20.16 4.68
CA MET A 177 21.33 -21.58 4.58
C MET A 177 21.01 -22.35 5.86
N HIS A 178 21.23 -21.74 7.03
CA HIS A 178 20.86 -22.33 8.30
C HIS A 178 19.33 -22.43 8.43
N SER A 179 18.60 -21.38 8.03
CA SER A 179 17.14 -21.39 8.01
C SER A 179 16.59 -22.48 7.10
N ASN A 180 17.14 -22.65 5.90
CA ASN A 180 16.80 -23.75 5.00
C ASN A 180 16.97 -25.13 5.68
N ARG A 181 18.13 -25.39 6.28
CA ARG A 181 18.38 -26.66 7.00
C ARG A 181 17.38 -26.87 8.12
N LYS A 182 17.18 -25.87 8.97
CA LYS A 182 16.24 -25.93 10.10
C LYS A 182 14.81 -26.23 9.63
N LEU A 183 14.35 -25.60 8.55
CA LEU A 183 13.00 -25.80 8.02
C LEU A 183 12.86 -27.18 7.36
N VAL A 184 13.87 -27.65 6.62
CA VAL A 184 13.90 -29.02 6.09
C VAL A 184 13.85 -30.04 7.22
N ASP A 185 14.65 -29.88 8.28
CA ASP A 185 14.65 -30.78 9.43
C ASP A 185 13.29 -30.77 10.14
N LEU A 186 12.67 -29.60 10.28
CA LEU A 186 11.33 -29.45 10.85
C LEU A 186 10.27 -30.18 10.02
N VAL A 187 10.32 -30.06 8.70
CA VAL A 187 9.44 -30.77 7.76
C VAL A 187 9.63 -32.28 7.92
N LEU A 188 10.87 -32.77 7.96
CA LEU A 188 11.16 -34.20 8.09
C LEU A 188 10.71 -34.76 9.44
N ALA A 189 10.88 -34.00 10.53
CA ALA A 189 10.43 -34.38 11.87
C ALA A 189 8.90 -34.53 11.96
N HIS A 190 8.16 -33.77 11.16
CA HIS A 190 6.70 -33.79 11.15
C HIS A 190 6.08 -34.65 10.05
N LYS A 191 6.90 -35.37 9.27
CA LYS A 191 6.46 -36.16 8.13
C LYS A 191 5.46 -37.26 8.49
N GLU A 192 5.45 -37.76 9.73
CA GLU A 192 4.54 -38.84 10.18
C GLU A 192 3.26 -38.31 10.86
N TYR A 193 3.18 -37.00 11.12
CA TYR A 193 2.01 -36.40 11.76
C TYR A 193 0.87 -36.17 10.77
N LYS A 194 -0.37 -36.16 11.27
CA LYS A 194 -1.55 -35.79 10.48
C LYS A 194 -1.47 -34.29 10.16
N SER A 195 -1.19 -33.97 8.90
CA SER A 195 -1.18 -32.61 8.29
C SER A 195 -0.39 -31.54 9.06
N TYR A 196 0.88 -31.30 8.69
CA TYR A 196 1.68 -30.20 9.26
C TYR A 196 1.80 -29.02 8.28
N LYS A 197 1.63 -27.79 8.77
CA LYS A 197 1.62 -26.57 7.94
C LYS A 197 2.75 -25.63 8.36
N LEU A 198 3.50 -25.16 7.38
CA LEU A 198 4.64 -24.26 7.53
C LEU A 198 4.40 -22.98 6.74
N GLY A 199 4.54 -21.83 7.37
CA GLY A 199 4.39 -20.52 6.75
C GLY A 199 5.74 -19.82 6.60
N ILE A 200 6.02 -19.26 5.43
CA ILE A 200 7.16 -18.36 5.20
C ILE A 200 6.59 -16.98 4.87
N VAL A 201 6.90 -15.99 5.72
CA VAL A 201 6.33 -14.64 5.66
C VAL A 201 7.42 -13.57 5.54
N GLY A 202 7.06 -12.41 5.00
CA GLY A 202 7.99 -11.30 4.80
C GLY A 202 7.61 -10.42 3.61
N THR A 203 8.30 -9.28 3.48
CA THR A 203 7.98 -8.25 2.48
C THR A 203 8.24 -8.71 1.03
N GLY A 204 7.79 -7.94 0.05
CA GLY A 204 8.01 -8.19 -1.38
C GLY A 204 9.51 -8.23 -1.71
N GLY A 205 9.95 -9.18 -2.53
CA GLY A 205 11.36 -9.25 -2.98
C GLY A 205 12.38 -9.73 -1.94
N VAL A 206 11.97 -10.11 -0.73
CA VAL A 206 12.88 -10.55 0.35
C VAL A 206 13.47 -11.96 0.17
N GLY A 207 12.89 -12.78 -0.71
CA GLY A 207 13.39 -14.13 -1.02
C GLY A 207 12.60 -15.30 -0.45
N LYS A 208 11.34 -15.10 -0.05
CA LYS A 208 10.43 -16.18 0.44
C LYS A 208 10.34 -17.36 -0.55
N THR A 209 9.98 -17.06 -1.80
CA THR A 209 9.88 -18.03 -2.89
C THR A 209 11.20 -18.76 -3.11
N THR A 210 12.33 -18.04 -3.08
CA THR A 210 13.67 -18.63 -3.20
C THR A 210 13.98 -19.64 -2.09
N LEU A 211 13.64 -19.31 -0.84
CA LEU A 211 13.80 -20.23 0.30
C LEU A 211 12.88 -21.45 0.15
N ALA A 212 11.62 -21.24 -0.20
CA ALA A 212 10.66 -22.31 -0.45
C ALA A 212 11.11 -23.25 -1.59
N GLN A 213 11.62 -22.71 -2.69
CA GLN A 213 12.18 -23.48 -3.81
C GLN A 213 13.36 -24.34 -3.36
N LYS A 214 14.25 -23.81 -2.53
CA LYS A 214 15.38 -24.59 -2.01
C LYS A 214 14.90 -25.75 -1.14
N ILE A 215 13.94 -25.51 -0.25
CA ILE A 215 13.31 -26.54 0.59
C ILE A 215 12.66 -27.62 -0.29
N TYR A 216 11.85 -27.21 -1.27
CA TYR A 216 11.18 -28.13 -2.19
C TYR A 216 12.18 -29.04 -2.91
N ASN A 217 13.21 -28.46 -3.53
CA ASN A 217 14.23 -29.20 -4.25
C ASN A 217 15.04 -30.15 -3.34
N ASP A 218 15.36 -29.73 -2.12
CA ASP A 218 16.08 -30.57 -1.16
C ASP A 218 15.23 -31.78 -0.71
N LEU A 219 13.92 -31.60 -0.55
CA LEU A 219 12.99 -32.67 -0.17
C LEU A 219 12.72 -33.65 -1.32
N GLU A 220 12.58 -33.11 -2.54
CA GLU A 220 12.38 -33.89 -3.76
C GLU A 220 13.59 -34.77 -4.05
N LYS A 221 14.82 -34.21 -4.02
CA LYS A 221 16.08 -34.96 -4.21
C LYS A 221 16.26 -36.08 -3.18
N LYS A 222 15.80 -35.86 -1.95
CA LYS A 222 15.83 -36.87 -0.88
C LYS A 222 14.78 -37.97 -1.04
N GLY A 223 13.83 -37.83 -1.97
CA GLY A 223 12.70 -38.77 -2.11
C GLY A 223 11.82 -38.81 -0.86
N SER A 224 11.69 -37.68 -0.15
CA SER A 224 11.06 -37.66 1.17
C SER A 224 9.55 -37.87 1.10
N PHE A 225 8.89 -37.49 0.02
CA PHE A 225 7.44 -37.66 -0.17
C PHE A 225 7.14 -38.45 -1.44
N LYS A 226 6.02 -39.18 -1.45
CA LYS A 226 5.56 -39.90 -2.65
C LYS A 226 5.01 -38.94 -3.71
N MET A 227 4.49 -37.79 -3.28
CA MET A 227 3.87 -36.79 -4.13
C MET A 227 4.37 -35.40 -3.72
N HIS A 228 4.67 -34.58 -4.73
CA HIS A 228 5.06 -33.20 -4.56
C HIS A 228 4.25 -32.33 -5.53
N ALA A 229 3.86 -31.15 -5.09
CA ALA A 229 3.25 -30.16 -5.96
C ALA A 229 3.70 -28.76 -5.58
N TRP A 230 4.05 -27.95 -6.58
CA TRP A 230 4.32 -26.53 -6.43
C TRP A 230 3.25 -25.74 -7.18
N ILE A 231 2.54 -24.87 -6.47
CA ILE A 231 1.46 -24.05 -7.02
C ILE A 231 1.78 -22.60 -6.75
N SER A 232 1.95 -21.83 -7.83
CA SER A 232 1.98 -20.37 -7.73
C SER A 232 0.55 -19.85 -7.74
N VAL A 233 0.15 -19.15 -6.68
CA VAL A 233 -1.22 -18.68 -6.51
C VAL A 233 -1.31 -17.24 -7.02
N SER A 234 -1.97 -17.05 -8.15
CA SER A 234 -2.28 -15.70 -8.63
C SER A 234 -3.29 -15.02 -7.70
N GLN A 235 -3.20 -13.70 -7.62
CA GLN A 235 -4.15 -12.85 -6.90
C GLN A 235 -5.59 -12.97 -7.48
N ASP A 236 -5.70 -13.26 -8.79
CA ASP A 236 -6.92 -13.73 -9.46
C ASP A 236 -6.76 -15.20 -9.78
N TYR A 237 -7.10 -16.09 -8.85
CA TYR A 237 -7.08 -17.51 -9.15
C TYR A 237 -8.49 -18.01 -9.47
N SER A 238 -8.56 -18.92 -10.44
CA SER A 238 -9.75 -19.74 -10.63
C SER A 238 -9.58 -21.01 -9.81
N GLU A 239 -10.55 -21.29 -8.94
CA GLU A 239 -10.59 -22.49 -8.09
C GLU A 239 -10.41 -23.77 -8.92
N VAL A 240 -11.11 -23.86 -10.05
CA VAL A 240 -11.03 -24.98 -11.00
C VAL A 240 -9.62 -25.09 -11.58
N THR A 241 -9.05 -23.98 -12.05
CA THR A 241 -7.71 -23.98 -12.66
C THR A 241 -6.64 -24.38 -11.65
N LEU A 242 -6.73 -23.90 -10.41
CA LEU A 242 -5.80 -24.20 -9.33
C LEU A 242 -5.84 -25.70 -8.96
N LEU A 243 -7.04 -26.27 -8.76
CA LEU A 243 -7.18 -27.70 -8.48
C LEU A 243 -6.63 -28.57 -9.62
N LYS A 244 -6.89 -28.19 -10.87
CA LYS A 244 -6.34 -28.89 -12.05
C LYS A 244 -4.82 -28.82 -12.10
N GLU A 245 -4.23 -27.69 -11.69
CA GLU A 245 -2.79 -27.54 -11.60
C GLU A 245 -2.16 -28.42 -10.51
N VAL A 246 -2.81 -28.56 -9.34
CA VAL A 246 -2.40 -29.51 -8.30
C VAL A 246 -2.41 -30.94 -8.83
N LEU A 247 -3.51 -31.35 -9.44
CA LEU A 247 -3.66 -32.70 -10.01
C LEU A 247 -2.60 -32.98 -11.08
N ARG A 248 -2.34 -32.00 -11.96
CA ARG A 248 -1.31 -32.11 -13.00
C ARG A 248 0.09 -32.31 -12.42
N ASN A 249 0.46 -31.57 -11.36
CA ASN A 249 1.77 -31.71 -10.70
C ASN A 249 2.00 -33.12 -10.14
N ILE A 250 0.94 -33.80 -9.72
CA ILE A 250 1.01 -35.17 -9.19
C ILE A 250 0.68 -36.26 -10.22
N GLY A 251 0.69 -35.91 -11.52
CA GLY A 251 0.52 -36.85 -12.63
C GLY A 251 -0.91 -37.30 -12.90
N VAL A 252 -1.92 -36.54 -12.44
CA VAL A 252 -3.33 -36.85 -12.66
C VAL A 252 -3.92 -35.95 -13.74
N HIS A 253 -4.50 -36.56 -14.76
CA HIS A 253 -5.22 -35.84 -15.81
C HIS A 253 -6.60 -35.37 -15.32
N SER A 254 -6.92 -34.13 -15.69
CA SER A 254 -8.24 -33.53 -15.52
C SER A 254 -8.90 -33.31 -16.88
N GLU A 255 -10.23 -33.38 -16.90
CA GLU A 255 -11.06 -33.25 -18.09
C GLU A 255 -11.69 -31.86 -18.17
N GLN A 256 -12.20 -31.49 -19.34
CA GLN A 256 -12.96 -30.24 -19.49
C GLN A 256 -14.34 -30.38 -18.84
N GLY A 257 -14.83 -29.31 -18.20
CA GLY A 257 -16.17 -29.28 -17.58
C GLY A 257 -16.26 -29.84 -16.15
N GLU A 258 -15.18 -30.38 -15.58
CA GLU A 258 -15.20 -30.88 -14.20
C GLU A 258 -15.53 -29.78 -13.18
N SER A 259 -16.43 -30.12 -12.26
CA SER A 259 -16.79 -29.30 -11.11
C SER A 259 -15.69 -29.31 -10.04
N ILE A 260 -15.72 -28.30 -9.16
CA ILE A 260 -14.81 -28.20 -8.01
C ILE A 260 -14.88 -29.46 -7.15
N THR A 261 -16.08 -29.95 -6.85
CA THR A 261 -16.31 -31.15 -6.03
C THR A 261 -15.72 -32.41 -6.67
N GLU A 262 -15.82 -32.57 -7.99
CA GLU A 262 -15.20 -33.69 -8.71
C GLU A 262 -13.68 -33.64 -8.64
N LEU A 263 -13.09 -32.46 -8.82
CA LEU A 263 -11.65 -32.24 -8.73
C LEU A 263 -11.13 -32.47 -7.30
N GLN A 264 -11.83 -31.97 -6.29
CA GLN A 264 -11.53 -32.22 -4.87
C GLN A 264 -11.59 -33.71 -4.55
N ARG A 265 -12.62 -34.42 -5.03
CA ARG A 265 -12.75 -35.88 -4.85
C ARG A 265 -11.60 -36.62 -5.53
N LYS A 266 -11.25 -36.26 -6.76
CA LYS A 266 -10.09 -36.84 -7.48
C LYS A 266 -8.80 -36.62 -6.70
N LEU A 267 -8.58 -35.41 -6.18
CA LEU A 267 -7.40 -35.09 -5.38
C LEU A 267 -7.35 -35.95 -4.11
N ALA A 268 -8.46 -36.01 -3.36
CA ALA A 268 -8.57 -36.83 -2.15
C ALA A 268 -8.27 -38.31 -2.41
N GLN A 269 -8.82 -38.88 -3.48
CA GLN A 269 -8.58 -40.28 -3.87
C GLN A 269 -7.12 -40.53 -4.22
N THR A 270 -6.48 -39.59 -4.92
CA THR A 270 -5.09 -39.71 -5.36
C THR A 270 -4.10 -39.67 -4.20
N ILE A 271 -4.31 -38.78 -3.23
CA ILE A 271 -3.38 -38.57 -2.09
C ILE A 271 -3.61 -39.55 -0.94
N LYS A 272 -4.75 -40.26 -0.91
CA LYS A 272 -5.09 -41.21 0.16
C LYS A 272 -3.97 -42.25 0.37
N GLY A 273 -3.48 -42.33 1.60
CA GLY A 273 -2.43 -43.29 2.01
C GLY A 273 -1.03 -43.00 1.44
N LYS A 274 -0.80 -41.81 0.89
CA LYS A 274 0.50 -41.38 0.35
C LYS A 274 0.99 -40.15 1.11
N SER A 275 2.32 -40.05 1.27
CA SER A 275 2.94 -38.84 1.81
C SER A 275 2.97 -37.74 0.75
N PHE A 276 2.50 -36.55 1.10
CA PHE A 276 2.35 -35.42 0.18
C PHE A 276 3.11 -34.18 0.67
N PHE A 277 3.82 -33.48 -0.23
CA PHE A 277 4.38 -32.16 0.05
C PHE A 277 3.78 -31.12 -0.92
N LEU A 278 3.04 -30.17 -0.39
CA LEU A 278 2.42 -29.09 -1.16
C LEU A 278 3.13 -27.78 -0.88
N VAL A 279 3.51 -27.04 -1.91
CA VAL A 279 3.88 -25.63 -1.79
C VAL A 279 2.81 -24.77 -2.44
N LEU A 280 2.25 -23.85 -1.66
CA LEU A 280 1.40 -22.76 -2.11
C LEU A 280 2.21 -21.46 -2.04
N ASP A 281 2.68 -20.99 -3.19
CA ASP A 281 3.57 -19.84 -3.31
C ASP A 281 2.78 -18.56 -3.63
N ASP A 282 3.13 -17.47 -2.93
CA ASP A 282 2.55 -16.12 -2.98
C ASP A 282 1.03 -16.09 -2.72
N VAL A 283 0.59 -16.70 -1.61
CA VAL A 283 -0.84 -16.77 -1.24
C VAL A 283 -1.38 -15.42 -0.75
N TRP A 284 -2.44 -14.93 -1.39
CA TRP A 284 -3.14 -13.68 -1.08
C TRP A 284 -4.42 -13.85 -0.24
N HIS A 285 -5.02 -15.04 -0.29
CA HIS A 285 -6.29 -15.32 0.41
C HIS A 285 -6.26 -16.69 1.07
N SER A 286 -6.74 -16.78 2.31
CA SER A 286 -6.71 -18.04 3.08
C SER A 286 -7.67 -19.10 2.54
N ASN A 287 -8.72 -18.69 1.81
CA ASN A 287 -9.73 -19.59 1.21
C ASN A 287 -9.13 -20.60 0.22
N VAL A 288 -8.00 -20.26 -0.42
CA VAL A 288 -7.21 -21.19 -1.26
C VAL A 288 -6.93 -22.48 -0.50
N TRP A 289 -6.59 -22.37 0.78
CA TRP A 289 -6.41 -23.53 1.64
C TRP A 289 -7.71 -23.93 2.34
N THR A 290 -8.35 -23.02 3.09
CA THR A 290 -9.42 -23.38 4.04
C THR A 290 -10.64 -23.99 3.37
N ASP A 291 -10.99 -23.48 2.19
CA ASP A 291 -12.26 -23.79 1.53
C ASP A 291 -12.04 -24.67 0.30
N LEU A 292 -10.96 -24.40 -0.46
CA LEU A 292 -10.69 -25.09 -1.71
C LEU A 292 -9.89 -26.40 -1.53
N LEU A 293 -8.72 -26.34 -0.89
CA LEU A 293 -7.82 -27.49 -0.84
C LEU A 293 -8.08 -28.38 0.38
N ARG A 294 -8.25 -27.81 1.57
CA ARG A 294 -8.44 -28.54 2.84
C ARG A 294 -9.48 -29.66 2.77
N PRO A 295 -10.64 -29.52 2.08
CA PRO A 295 -11.59 -30.63 1.94
C PRO A 295 -10.99 -31.89 1.30
N ALA A 296 -10.02 -31.76 0.39
CA ALA A 296 -9.36 -32.93 -0.19
C ALA A 296 -8.35 -33.60 0.77
N PHE A 297 -7.83 -32.85 1.75
CA PHE A 297 -6.81 -33.29 2.72
C PHE A 297 -7.43 -33.79 4.05
N HIS A 298 -8.46 -34.65 3.97
CA HIS A 298 -9.09 -35.29 5.14
C HIS A 298 -8.10 -36.10 6.03
N GLU A 299 -8.51 -36.45 7.26
CA GLU A 299 -7.68 -36.99 8.36
C GLU A 299 -6.77 -38.20 8.06
N THR A 300 -6.99 -38.90 6.95
CA THR A 300 -6.18 -40.06 6.53
C THR A 300 -4.95 -39.68 5.70
N SER A 301 -4.80 -38.41 5.35
CA SER A 301 -3.73 -37.91 4.49
C SER A 301 -2.57 -37.37 5.33
N VAL A 302 -1.40 -38.00 5.19
CA VAL A 302 -0.15 -37.53 5.80
C VAL A 302 0.49 -36.55 4.82
N GLY A 303 0.47 -35.27 5.14
CA GLY A 303 0.93 -34.24 4.22
C GLY A 303 1.55 -33.05 4.92
N ILE A 304 2.48 -32.40 4.25
CA ILE A 304 3.07 -31.15 4.69
C ILE A 304 2.73 -30.07 3.68
N ILE A 305 2.21 -28.95 4.17
CA ILE A 305 1.87 -27.79 3.35
C ILE A 305 2.79 -26.63 3.72
N LEU A 306 3.55 -26.16 2.75
CA LEU A 306 4.33 -24.94 2.83
C LEU A 306 3.55 -23.81 2.17
N VAL A 307 3.38 -22.70 2.88
CA VAL A 307 2.74 -21.48 2.35
C VAL A 307 3.75 -20.36 2.35
N THR A 308 3.93 -19.66 1.23
CA THR A 308 4.62 -18.37 1.23
C THR A 308 3.59 -17.26 1.10
N THR A 309 3.73 -16.18 1.87
CA THR A 309 2.82 -15.04 1.80
C THR A 309 3.47 -13.76 2.30
N ARG A 310 2.91 -12.60 1.93
CA ARG A 310 3.30 -11.28 2.41
C ARG A 310 2.51 -10.84 3.63
N ASP A 311 1.39 -11.52 3.92
CA ASP A 311 0.50 -11.18 5.02
C ASP A 311 0.54 -12.26 6.10
N TYR A 312 1.04 -11.88 7.27
CA TYR A 312 1.11 -12.76 8.44
C TYR A 312 -0.28 -13.23 8.90
N GLN A 313 -1.35 -12.47 8.68
CA GLN A 313 -2.70 -12.91 9.04
C GLN A 313 -3.19 -14.11 8.23
N ILE A 314 -2.67 -14.31 7.01
CA ILE A 314 -2.99 -15.47 6.20
C ILE A 314 -2.49 -16.75 6.88
N THR A 315 -1.30 -16.73 7.49
CA THR A 315 -0.79 -17.93 8.20
C THR A 315 -1.63 -18.27 9.41
N LYS A 316 -2.11 -17.26 10.15
CA LYS A 316 -3.07 -17.43 11.26
C LYS A 316 -4.38 -18.05 10.80
N ARG A 317 -4.98 -17.52 9.73
CA ARG A 317 -6.26 -18.02 9.17
C ARG A 317 -6.16 -19.44 8.61
N ILE A 318 -5.03 -19.78 7.98
CA ILE A 318 -4.71 -21.15 7.53
C ILE A 318 -4.46 -22.10 8.73
N GLY A 319 -4.15 -21.53 9.90
CA GLY A 319 -3.79 -22.27 11.11
C GLY A 319 -2.44 -22.96 10.97
N VAL A 320 -1.45 -22.24 10.45
CA VAL A 320 -0.07 -22.74 10.27
C VAL A 320 0.56 -23.10 11.62
N ASP A 321 1.25 -24.24 11.70
CA ASP A 321 1.86 -24.75 12.92
C ASP A 321 3.21 -24.08 13.24
N HIS A 322 3.97 -23.70 12.22
CA HIS A 322 5.19 -22.92 12.36
C HIS A 322 5.28 -21.80 11.33
N THR A 323 5.58 -20.59 11.77
CA THR A 323 5.80 -19.45 10.86
C THR A 323 7.26 -19.00 10.94
N HIS A 324 7.92 -18.95 9.78
CA HIS A 324 9.26 -18.42 9.59
C HIS A 324 9.20 -17.04 8.92
N GLN A 325 9.66 -16.02 9.63
CA GLN A 325 9.84 -14.68 9.08
C GLN A 325 11.16 -14.61 8.33
N VAL A 326 11.12 -14.19 7.06
CA VAL A 326 12.31 -13.89 6.27
C VAL A 326 12.64 -12.41 6.47
N ASP A 327 13.74 -12.16 7.16
CA ASP A 327 14.24 -10.82 7.43
C ASP A 327 15.03 -10.24 6.25
N LEU A 328 15.26 -8.93 6.31
CA LEU A 328 16.16 -8.25 5.38
C LEU A 328 17.57 -8.85 5.46
N MET A 329 18.24 -8.91 4.31
CA MET A 329 19.58 -9.47 4.22
C MET A 329 20.59 -8.60 5.00
N ALA A 330 21.54 -9.24 5.67
CA ALA A 330 22.67 -8.51 6.26
C ALA A 330 23.46 -7.79 5.17
N VAL A 331 23.95 -6.58 5.46
CA VAL A 331 24.61 -5.72 4.45
C VAL A 331 25.79 -6.42 3.79
N GLU A 332 26.61 -7.14 4.56
CA GLU A 332 27.76 -7.89 4.04
C GLU A 332 27.34 -9.05 3.11
N VAL A 333 26.24 -9.73 3.44
CA VAL A 333 25.67 -10.78 2.58
C VAL A 333 25.07 -10.16 1.31
N GLY A 334 24.49 -8.96 1.41
CA GLY A 334 24.01 -8.19 0.27
C GLY A 334 25.14 -7.77 -0.68
N TRP A 335 26.29 -7.38 -0.13
CA TRP A 335 27.50 -7.12 -0.90
C TRP A 335 27.98 -8.38 -1.62
N GLU A 336 28.02 -9.52 -0.91
CA GLU A 336 28.32 -10.83 -1.50
C GLU A 336 27.38 -11.17 -2.66
N LEU A 337 26.08 -10.96 -2.46
CA LEU A 337 25.07 -11.21 -3.48
C LEU A 337 25.25 -10.31 -4.71
N LEU A 338 25.62 -9.04 -4.51
CA LEU A 338 25.77 -8.06 -5.58
C LEU A 338 26.83 -8.52 -6.59
N TRP A 339 28.07 -8.76 -6.15
CA TRP A 339 29.15 -9.13 -7.06
C TRP A 339 28.98 -10.54 -7.62
N LYS A 340 28.46 -11.50 -6.85
CA LYS A 340 28.12 -12.84 -7.37
C LYS A 340 27.07 -12.78 -8.48
N SER A 341 26.11 -11.86 -8.37
CA SER A 341 25.07 -11.67 -9.39
C SER A 341 25.59 -10.99 -10.66
N MET A 342 26.78 -10.39 -10.61
CA MET A 342 27.51 -9.87 -11.77
C MET A 342 28.39 -10.94 -12.45
N ASN A 343 28.29 -12.22 -12.04
CA ASN A 343 29.15 -13.33 -12.46
C ASN A 343 30.63 -13.12 -12.13
N ILE A 344 30.93 -12.40 -11.06
CA ILE A 344 32.29 -12.27 -10.52
C ILE A 344 32.54 -13.44 -9.57
N GLU A 345 33.69 -14.10 -9.71
CA GLU A 345 34.00 -15.31 -8.94
C GLU A 345 34.66 -14.98 -7.60
N GLU A 346 35.52 -13.96 -7.58
CA GLU A 346 36.28 -13.59 -6.39
C GLU A 346 36.07 -12.13 -5.96
N GLU A 347 35.83 -11.90 -4.67
CA GLU A 347 35.64 -10.56 -4.11
C GLU A 347 36.84 -9.62 -4.37
N LYS A 348 38.05 -10.16 -4.52
CA LYS A 348 39.27 -9.39 -4.79
C LYS A 348 39.16 -8.52 -6.04
N GLU A 349 38.34 -8.93 -7.02
CA GLU A 349 38.13 -8.22 -8.29
C GLU A 349 37.34 -6.91 -8.11
N VAL A 350 36.59 -6.79 -7.01
CA VAL A 350 35.73 -5.64 -6.70
C VAL A 350 36.03 -5.03 -5.34
N GLN A 351 37.15 -5.39 -4.72
CA GLN A 351 37.50 -4.94 -3.36
C GLN A 351 37.65 -3.42 -3.28
N ASN A 352 38.17 -2.79 -4.33
CA ASN A 352 38.26 -1.34 -4.48
C ASN A 352 36.87 -0.67 -4.56
N LEU A 353 35.84 -1.40 -4.99
CA LEU A 353 34.46 -0.90 -5.11
C LEU A 353 33.64 -1.14 -3.85
N ARG A 354 34.16 -1.89 -2.86
CA ARG A 354 33.40 -2.34 -1.68
C ARG A 354 32.65 -1.22 -0.97
N LYS A 355 33.30 -0.08 -0.74
CA LYS A 355 32.65 1.06 -0.06
C LYS A 355 31.40 1.54 -0.81
N ILE A 356 31.51 1.74 -2.13
CA ILE A 356 30.40 2.19 -2.98
C ILE A 356 29.36 1.08 -3.11
N GLY A 357 29.79 -0.18 -3.20
CA GLY A 357 28.92 -1.35 -3.26
C GLY A 357 28.04 -1.50 -2.03
N ILE A 358 28.60 -1.27 -0.84
CA ILE A 358 27.84 -1.26 0.41
C ILE A 358 26.80 -0.13 0.40
N GLU A 359 27.15 1.06 -0.06
CA GLU A 359 26.18 2.17 -0.23
C GLU A 359 25.06 1.81 -1.22
N ILE A 360 25.38 1.13 -2.31
CA ILE A 360 24.39 0.62 -3.28
C ILE A 360 23.48 -0.43 -2.62
N VAL A 361 24.01 -1.35 -1.82
CA VAL A 361 23.22 -2.36 -1.08
C VAL A 361 22.24 -1.69 -0.11
N HIS A 362 22.66 -0.62 0.56
CA HIS A 362 21.78 0.20 1.37
C HIS A 362 20.67 0.83 0.52
N LYS A 363 21.00 1.39 -0.65
CA LYS A 363 19.99 1.96 -1.56
C LYS A 363 19.06 0.92 -2.20
N CYS A 364 19.47 -0.35 -2.26
CA CYS A 364 18.61 -1.48 -2.60
C CYS A 364 17.72 -1.93 -1.43
N GLY A 365 17.74 -1.23 -0.29
CA GLY A 365 16.99 -1.58 0.91
C GLY A 365 17.32 -2.97 1.45
N ARG A 366 18.50 -3.53 1.13
CA ARG A 366 18.89 -4.91 1.51
C ARG A 366 17.94 -6.00 1.01
N LEU A 367 17.15 -5.73 -0.05
CA LEU A 367 16.30 -6.74 -0.67
C LEU A 367 17.08 -7.52 -1.74
N PRO A 368 17.12 -8.86 -1.69
CA PRO A 368 17.81 -9.67 -2.69
C PRO A 368 17.34 -9.42 -4.12
N LEU A 369 16.04 -9.17 -4.32
CA LEU A 369 15.51 -8.81 -5.64
C LEU A 369 16.14 -7.50 -6.15
N ALA A 370 16.09 -6.43 -5.36
CA ALA A 370 16.64 -5.14 -5.75
C ALA A 370 18.15 -5.22 -6.04
N ILE A 371 18.90 -5.94 -5.20
CA ILE A 371 20.34 -6.15 -5.39
C ILE A 371 20.62 -6.86 -6.71
N LYS A 372 19.84 -7.89 -7.08
CA LYS A 372 20.02 -8.61 -8.35
C LYS A 372 19.71 -7.76 -9.58
N VAL A 373 18.64 -6.96 -9.53
CA VAL A 373 18.31 -6.04 -10.64
C VAL A 373 19.39 -4.96 -10.76
N THR A 374 19.90 -4.43 -9.65
CA THR A 374 21.03 -3.50 -9.70
C THR A 374 22.32 -4.17 -10.21
N ALA A 375 22.61 -5.40 -9.79
CA ALA A 375 23.75 -6.18 -10.30
C ALA A 375 23.69 -6.36 -11.81
N SER A 376 22.51 -6.68 -12.37
CA SER A 376 22.37 -6.83 -13.83
C SER A 376 22.69 -5.52 -14.56
N VAL A 377 22.24 -4.37 -14.04
CA VAL A 377 22.57 -3.04 -14.59
C VAL A 377 24.05 -2.68 -14.45
N LEU A 378 24.69 -3.08 -13.35
CA LEU A 378 26.12 -2.82 -13.13
C LEU A 378 27.01 -3.78 -13.92
N SER A 379 26.54 -4.99 -14.22
CA SER A 379 27.28 -5.99 -15.00
C SER A 379 27.59 -5.53 -16.42
N SER A 380 26.79 -4.63 -16.98
CA SER A 380 27.01 -4.02 -18.29
C SER A 380 27.87 -2.74 -18.24
N ARG A 381 28.50 -2.43 -17.11
CA ARG A 381 29.28 -1.20 -16.89
C ARG A 381 30.72 -1.51 -16.51
N GLU A 382 31.58 -0.51 -16.64
CA GLU A 382 32.96 -0.61 -16.20
C GLU A 382 33.04 -0.76 -14.67
N LEU A 383 33.93 -1.66 -14.20
CA LEU A 383 34.21 -1.89 -12.79
C LEU A 383 35.13 -0.81 -12.21
N THR A 384 34.72 0.46 -12.32
CA THR A 384 35.47 1.61 -11.83
C THR A 384 34.67 2.39 -10.79
N GLU A 385 35.37 2.98 -9.82
CA GLU A 385 34.72 3.81 -8.79
C GLU A 385 33.91 4.95 -9.39
N ASN A 386 34.41 5.57 -10.46
CA ASN A 386 33.74 6.69 -11.13
C ASN A 386 32.40 6.27 -11.72
N GLU A 387 32.34 5.10 -12.34
CA GLU A 387 31.11 4.60 -12.95
C GLU A 387 30.06 4.23 -11.90
N TRP A 388 30.50 3.61 -10.81
CA TRP A 388 29.62 3.25 -9.70
C TRP A 388 29.15 4.49 -8.92
N LYS A 389 30.01 5.48 -8.70
CA LYS A 389 29.61 6.81 -8.16
C LYS A 389 28.63 7.51 -9.08
N ARG A 390 28.80 7.42 -10.40
CA ARG A 390 27.87 7.98 -11.39
C ARG A 390 26.51 7.29 -11.32
N TYR A 391 26.48 5.97 -11.17
CA TYR A 391 25.25 5.21 -10.95
C TYR A 391 24.58 5.60 -9.63
N LEU A 392 25.35 5.64 -8.53
CA LEU A 392 24.87 6.04 -7.21
C LEU A 392 24.32 7.48 -7.21
N GLY A 393 24.98 8.39 -7.92
CA GLY A 393 24.53 9.78 -8.08
C GLY A 393 23.15 9.92 -8.72
N ARG A 394 22.70 8.92 -9.50
CA ARG A 394 21.32 8.89 -10.00
C ARG A 394 20.34 8.81 -8.82
N PHE A 395 20.59 7.96 -7.81
CA PHE A 395 19.73 7.82 -6.61
C PHE A 395 19.52 9.11 -5.82
N ILE A 396 20.44 10.07 -5.94
CA ILE A 396 20.40 11.35 -5.22
C ILE A 396 19.63 12.42 -6.01
N GLY A 397 19.64 12.35 -7.34
CA GLY A 397 19.13 13.41 -8.23
C GLY A 397 17.73 13.21 -8.81
N SER A 398 17.12 12.03 -8.69
CA SER A 398 15.76 11.78 -9.20
C SER A 398 14.85 11.19 -8.13
N GLN A 399 13.62 11.72 -8.06
CA GLN A 399 12.61 11.37 -7.05
C GLN A 399 12.04 9.95 -7.18
N SER A 400 12.36 9.20 -8.24
CA SER A 400 12.02 7.77 -8.35
C SER A 400 13.01 7.02 -9.24
N ILE A 401 13.82 6.13 -8.65
CA ILE A 401 14.65 5.12 -9.35
C ILE A 401 14.31 3.75 -8.80
N LEU A 402 13.01 3.53 -8.54
CA LEU A 402 12.56 2.16 -8.46
C LEU A 402 12.63 1.65 -9.91
N LEU A 403 13.47 0.64 -10.12
CA LEU A 403 13.49 -0.07 -11.39
C LEU A 403 12.13 -0.76 -11.54
N ASP A 404 11.55 -0.79 -12.74
CA ASP A 404 10.18 -1.24 -13.00
C ASP A 404 9.84 -2.58 -12.31
N GLU A 405 10.76 -3.56 -12.31
CA GLU A 405 10.58 -4.86 -11.62
C GLU A 405 10.48 -4.74 -10.09
N ILE A 406 11.26 -3.84 -9.48
CA ILE A 406 11.24 -3.59 -8.04
C ILE A 406 9.97 -2.83 -7.67
N GLU A 407 9.63 -1.81 -8.48
CA GLU A 407 8.41 -1.04 -8.31
C GLU A 407 7.20 -1.97 -8.38
N GLU A 408 7.08 -2.80 -9.41
CA GLU A 408 5.98 -3.75 -9.59
C GLU A 408 5.88 -4.73 -8.41
N ALA A 409 6.99 -5.33 -7.98
CA ALA A 409 6.99 -6.30 -6.88
C ALA A 409 6.50 -5.69 -5.56
N LEU A 410 6.91 -4.46 -5.24
CA LEU A 410 6.48 -3.75 -4.02
C LEU A 410 5.07 -3.16 -4.17
N TYR A 411 4.75 -2.66 -5.36
CA TYR A 411 3.47 -2.06 -5.70
C TYR A 411 2.30 -3.01 -5.50
N LEU A 412 2.46 -4.30 -5.83
CA LEU A 412 1.44 -5.32 -5.58
C LEU A 412 1.00 -5.37 -4.11
N SER A 413 1.92 -5.18 -3.16
CA SER A 413 1.59 -5.15 -1.74
C SER A 413 0.76 -3.91 -1.35
N TYR A 414 0.97 -2.79 -2.04
CA TYR A 414 0.20 -1.56 -1.86
C TYR A 414 -1.17 -1.63 -2.55
N ASP A 415 -1.25 -2.20 -3.76
CA ASP A 415 -2.49 -2.23 -4.52
C ASP A 415 -3.57 -3.08 -3.83
N GLU A 416 -3.14 -4.15 -3.15
CA GLU A 416 -3.97 -5.05 -2.35
C GLU A 416 -4.37 -4.51 -0.98
N LEU A 417 -3.93 -3.31 -0.62
CA LEU A 417 -4.45 -2.66 0.58
C LEU A 417 -5.94 -2.32 0.39
N PRO A 418 -6.77 -2.57 1.42
CA PRO A 418 -8.07 -1.93 1.53
C PRO A 418 -7.94 -0.42 1.30
N HIS A 419 -8.92 0.17 0.63
CA HIS A 419 -8.85 1.57 0.20
C HIS A 419 -8.51 2.54 1.37
N ARG A 420 -9.11 2.29 2.54
CA ARG A 420 -8.90 3.00 3.81
C ARG A 420 -7.43 3.05 4.28
N LEU A 421 -6.64 2.03 3.95
CA LEU A 421 -5.24 1.92 4.36
C LEU A 421 -4.27 2.57 3.39
N LYS A 422 -4.69 2.84 2.15
CA LYS A 422 -3.79 3.41 1.14
C LYS A 422 -3.28 4.78 1.56
N GLN A 423 -4.16 5.66 2.07
CA GLN A 423 -3.74 6.98 2.57
C GLN A 423 -2.85 6.88 3.81
N CYS A 424 -3.18 5.99 4.76
CA CYS A 424 -2.37 5.76 5.95
C CYS A 424 -0.94 5.32 5.58
N PHE A 425 -0.79 4.39 4.64
CA PHE A 425 0.50 3.96 4.10
C PHE A 425 1.27 5.11 3.43
N LEU A 426 0.62 5.90 2.58
CA LEU A 426 1.25 7.04 1.90
C LEU A 426 1.70 8.12 2.91
N TYR A 427 0.94 8.32 3.98
CA TYR A 427 1.28 9.27 5.03
C TYR A 427 2.57 8.91 5.76
N CYS A 428 2.84 7.61 5.97
CA CYS A 428 4.10 7.15 6.55
C CYS A 428 5.34 7.58 5.76
N ALA A 429 5.20 7.90 4.47
CA ALA A 429 6.32 8.36 3.65
C ALA A 429 6.90 9.71 4.11
N LEU A 430 6.10 10.50 4.82
CA LEU A 430 6.48 11.82 5.37
C LEU A 430 7.56 11.72 6.45
N TYR A 431 7.68 10.56 7.09
CA TYR A 431 8.75 10.27 8.03
C TYR A 431 10.08 10.14 7.26
N VAL A 432 11.19 10.60 7.84
CA VAL A 432 12.51 10.50 7.19
C VAL A 432 13.00 9.04 7.14
N GLU A 433 13.92 8.75 6.20
CA GLU A 433 14.54 7.43 6.04
C GLU A 433 15.01 6.87 7.40
N ASP A 434 14.71 5.61 7.68
CA ASP A 434 15.00 4.90 8.95
C ASP A 434 14.45 5.50 10.26
N SER A 435 13.62 6.55 10.22
CA SER A 435 13.05 7.12 11.44
C SER A 435 12.02 6.21 12.10
N VAL A 436 11.93 6.31 13.42
CA VAL A 436 10.95 5.58 14.22
C VAL A 436 9.59 6.24 14.08
N ILE A 437 8.59 5.45 13.69
CA ILE A 437 7.18 5.81 13.68
C ILE A 437 6.57 5.24 14.95
N ARG A 438 6.02 6.12 15.80
CA ARG A 438 5.29 5.73 17.00
C ARG A 438 3.81 5.56 16.67
N ARG A 439 3.22 4.44 17.07
CA ARG A 439 1.81 4.11 16.84
C ARG A 439 0.87 5.24 17.27
N ASP A 440 0.95 5.69 18.52
CA ASP A 440 0.01 6.68 19.05
C ASP A 440 0.09 8.01 18.29
N GLU A 441 1.30 8.41 17.87
CA GLU A 441 1.51 9.64 17.10
C GLU A 441 0.95 9.51 15.68
N VAL A 442 1.29 8.43 14.97
CA VAL A 442 0.85 8.27 13.57
C VAL A 442 -0.67 8.05 13.47
N THR A 443 -1.26 7.37 14.45
CA THR A 443 -2.71 7.14 14.51
C THR A 443 -3.47 8.44 14.76
N TRP A 444 -3.03 9.30 15.68
CA TRP A 444 -3.61 10.64 15.86
C TRP A 444 -3.51 11.50 14.61
N LEU A 445 -2.39 11.42 13.89
CA LEU A 445 -2.23 12.14 12.62
C LEU A 445 -3.19 11.63 11.54
N TRP A 446 -3.40 10.32 11.44
CA TRP A 446 -4.39 9.75 10.51
C TRP A 446 -5.82 10.14 10.85
N ILE A 447 -6.16 10.20 12.14
CA ILE A 447 -7.47 10.68 12.61
C ILE A 447 -7.64 12.16 12.24
N ALA A 448 -6.63 12.99 12.52
CA ALA A 448 -6.67 14.42 12.21
C ALA A 448 -6.79 14.72 10.71
N GLU A 449 -6.17 13.89 9.86
CA GLU A 449 -6.30 13.96 8.40
C GLU A 449 -7.62 13.39 7.88
N GLY A 450 -8.41 12.72 8.74
CA GLY A 450 -9.68 12.11 8.36
C GLY A 450 -9.54 10.86 7.51
N PHE A 451 -8.45 10.10 7.64
CA PHE A 451 -8.28 8.81 6.93
C PHE A 451 -9.03 7.66 7.58
N ILE A 452 -9.45 7.83 8.83
CA ILE A 452 -10.12 6.79 9.60
C ILE A 452 -11.62 6.88 9.32
N GLU A 453 -12.21 5.74 8.94
CA GLU A 453 -13.64 5.64 8.67
C GLU A 453 -14.38 5.41 9.98
N GLU A 454 -15.36 6.27 10.28
CA GLU A 454 -16.24 6.10 11.44
C GLU A 454 -17.06 4.81 11.31
N GLN A 455 -17.00 3.96 12.35
CA GLN A 455 -17.83 2.76 12.48
C GLN A 455 -18.72 2.87 13.70
N GLN A 456 -19.99 2.48 13.57
CA GLN A 456 -20.97 2.62 14.64
C GLN A 456 -20.52 1.87 15.90
N GLY A 457 -20.35 2.63 17.00
CA GLY A 457 -20.02 2.08 18.31
C GLY A 457 -18.54 1.79 18.56
N GLN A 458 -17.64 2.20 17.67
CA GLN A 458 -16.18 2.09 17.87
C GLN A 458 -15.53 3.47 17.99
N LEU A 459 -14.47 3.57 18.78
CA LEU A 459 -13.64 4.79 18.87
C LEU A 459 -12.73 4.90 17.64
N LEU A 460 -12.48 6.12 17.18
CA LEU A 460 -11.59 6.36 16.04
C LEU A 460 -10.16 5.91 16.33
N GLU A 461 -9.73 6.04 17.58
CA GLU A 461 -8.42 5.59 18.07
C GLU A 461 -8.25 4.08 17.91
N ASP A 462 -9.26 3.29 18.29
CA ASP A 462 -9.22 1.83 18.16
C ASP A 462 -9.12 1.41 16.68
N ILE A 463 -9.91 2.05 15.80
CA ILE A 463 -9.88 1.77 14.35
C ILE A 463 -8.53 2.18 13.74
N ALA A 464 -7.97 3.31 14.17
CA ALA A 464 -6.66 3.76 13.70
C ALA A 464 -5.53 2.80 14.12
N GLU A 465 -5.60 2.28 15.34
CA GLU A 465 -4.68 1.27 15.85
C GLU A 465 -4.81 -0.06 15.08
N GLU A 466 -6.03 -0.51 14.77
CA GLU A 466 -6.26 -1.67 13.90
C GLU A 466 -5.59 -1.48 12.52
N TYR A 467 -5.72 -0.28 11.94
CA TYR A 467 -5.09 0.06 10.66
C TYR A 467 -3.57 0.00 10.73
N TYR A 468 -2.98 0.51 11.81
CA TYR A 468 -1.54 0.44 12.06
C TYR A 468 -1.05 -1.02 12.10
N TYR A 469 -1.73 -1.87 12.86
CA TYR A 469 -1.36 -3.28 12.95
C TYR A 469 -1.59 -4.02 11.63
N GLU A 470 -2.62 -3.68 10.85
CA GLU A 470 -2.83 -4.26 9.52
C GLU A 470 -1.63 -3.98 8.58
N LEU A 471 -1.06 -2.77 8.60
CA LEU A 471 0.14 -2.44 7.83
C LEU A 471 1.38 -3.23 8.29
N ILE A 472 1.51 -3.50 9.59
CA ILE A 472 2.58 -4.39 10.12
C ILE A 472 2.37 -5.83 9.65
N HIS A 473 1.16 -6.37 9.79
CA HIS A 473 0.86 -7.74 9.40
C HIS A 473 1.11 -8.01 7.92
N ARG A 474 0.87 -7.00 7.07
CA ARG A 474 1.15 -7.03 5.63
C ARG A 474 2.62 -6.77 5.28
N ASN A 475 3.51 -6.70 6.27
CA ASN A 475 4.94 -6.43 6.13
C ASN A 475 5.26 -5.12 5.37
N LEU A 476 4.39 -4.11 5.50
CA LEU A 476 4.59 -2.77 4.95
C LEU A 476 5.23 -1.81 5.97
N LEU A 477 5.02 -2.09 7.25
CA LEU A 477 5.75 -1.48 8.37
C LEU A 477 6.52 -2.56 9.13
N GLN A 478 7.73 -2.22 9.59
CA GLN A 478 8.62 -3.13 10.29
C GLN A 478 8.62 -2.79 11.78
N PRO A 479 8.04 -3.63 12.65
CA PRO A 479 8.03 -3.38 14.08
C PRO A 479 9.45 -3.48 14.63
N LYS A 480 9.77 -2.64 15.61
CA LYS A 480 11.05 -2.70 16.30
C LYS A 480 11.00 -3.85 17.31
N MET A 481 12.00 -4.73 17.26
CA MET A 481 12.05 -5.95 18.07
C MET A 481 12.05 -5.73 19.60
N ILE A 482 12.24 -4.49 20.07
CA ILE A 482 12.33 -4.15 21.49
C ILE A 482 10.95 -3.76 22.07
N SER A 483 9.97 -3.38 21.24
CA SER A 483 8.62 -3.04 21.71
C SER A 483 7.73 -4.29 21.74
N PHE A 484 7.39 -4.76 22.94
CA PHE A 484 6.54 -5.94 23.16
C PHE A 484 5.14 -5.81 22.51
N ASP A 485 4.60 -4.60 22.53
CA ASP A 485 3.31 -4.20 21.94
C ASP A 485 3.42 -3.74 20.47
N GLN A 486 4.62 -3.76 19.89
CA GLN A 486 4.92 -3.26 18.54
C GLN A 486 4.53 -1.78 18.34
N ALA A 487 4.52 -0.98 19.40
CA ALA A 487 4.17 0.44 19.35
C ALA A 487 5.19 1.31 18.58
N GLU A 488 6.38 0.78 18.29
CA GLU A 488 7.38 1.44 17.45
C GLU A 488 7.61 0.61 16.18
N CYS A 489 7.52 1.25 15.03
CA CYS A 489 7.88 0.65 13.74
C CYS A 489 8.74 1.58 12.89
N ARG A 490 9.14 1.09 11.71
CA ARG A 490 9.77 1.86 10.64
C ARG A 490 9.17 1.51 9.30
N MET A 491 9.21 2.44 8.37
CA MET A 491 8.90 2.16 6.96
C MET A 491 10.19 1.82 6.22
N HIS A 492 10.20 0.72 5.48
CA HIS A 492 11.35 0.31 4.68
C HIS A 492 11.64 1.31 3.56
N ASP A 493 12.92 1.58 3.27
CA ASP A 493 13.32 2.66 2.34
C ASP A 493 12.73 2.51 0.93
N LEU A 494 12.63 1.29 0.39
CA LEU A 494 12.05 1.08 -0.93
C LEU A 494 10.52 1.21 -0.91
N LEU A 495 9.86 0.80 0.17
CA LEU A 495 8.43 1.06 0.37
C LEU A 495 8.15 2.55 0.53
N ARG A 496 9.03 3.27 1.22
CA ARG A 496 8.97 4.72 1.36
C ARG A 496 9.18 5.42 0.02
N GLN A 497 10.15 4.99 -0.79
CA GLN A 497 10.35 5.51 -2.15
C GLN A 497 9.12 5.27 -3.03
N LEU A 498 8.51 4.08 -2.93
CA LEU A 498 7.27 3.75 -3.63
C LEU A 498 6.15 4.71 -3.22
N ALA A 499 5.96 4.90 -1.92
CA ALA A 499 4.96 5.80 -1.37
C ALA A 499 5.19 7.25 -1.82
N CYS A 500 6.43 7.74 -1.74
CA CYS A 500 6.81 9.05 -2.28
C CYS A 500 6.52 9.19 -3.77
N ASN A 501 6.76 8.15 -4.58
CA ASN A 501 6.47 8.18 -6.01
C ASN A 501 4.96 8.26 -6.28
N ILE A 502 4.16 7.50 -5.52
CA ILE A 502 2.69 7.53 -5.61
C ILE A 502 2.13 8.89 -5.17
N SER A 503 2.69 9.50 -4.12
CA SER A 503 2.22 10.75 -3.53
C SER A 503 2.95 12.00 -4.00
N ARG A 504 3.83 11.90 -5.02
CA ARG A 504 4.72 13.00 -5.49
C ARG A 504 4.00 14.28 -5.90
N GLU A 505 2.73 14.17 -6.27
CA GLU A 505 1.90 15.30 -6.69
C GLU A 505 1.24 16.00 -5.49
N GLU A 506 1.16 15.34 -4.33
CA GLU A 506 0.46 15.79 -3.12
C GLU A 506 1.41 16.10 -1.95
N CYS A 507 2.60 15.48 -1.94
CA CYS A 507 3.54 15.53 -0.83
C CYS A 507 4.89 16.09 -1.29
N PHE A 508 5.48 16.96 -0.48
CA PHE A 508 6.85 17.42 -0.64
C PHE A 508 7.69 17.00 0.56
N ILE A 509 8.89 16.48 0.29
CA ILE A 509 9.87 16.13 1.31
C ILE A 509 11.23 16.68 0.85
N GLY A 510 11.79 17.63 1.59
CA GLY A 510 13.05 18.24 1.20
C GLY A 510 13.38 19.52 1.93
N ASP A 511 14.41 20.21 1.44
CA ASP A 511 14.83 21.51 1.97
C ASP A 511 13.82 22.59 1.56
N VAL A 512 13.40 23.42 2.52
CA VAL A 512 12.46 24.54 2.29
C VAL A 512 13.03 25.55 1.31
N GLU A 513 14.35 25.69 1.19
CA GLU A 513 14.96 26.55 0.18
C GLU A 513 14.66 26.08 -1.25
N THR A 514 14.49 24.77 -1.48
CA THR A 514 14.12 24.21 -2.79
C THR A 514 12.65 24.41 -3.15
N LEU A 515 11.80 24.80 -2.18
CA LEU A 515 10.39 25.10 -2.41
C LEU A 515 10.15 26.48 -3.04
N ARG A 516 11.14 27.38 -3.03
CA ARG A 516 10.99 28.79 -3.48
C ARG A 516 10.68 28.99 -4.98
N GLY A 517 10.63 27.94 -5.79
CA GLY A 517 10.33 28.01 -7.24
C GLY A 517 9.26 27.02 -7.73
N GLY A 518 8.62 26.25 -6.84
CA GLY A 518 7.63 25.23 -7.22
C GLY A 518 6.18 25.76 -7.23
N ASN A 519 5.30 25.09 -7.98
CA ASN A 519 3.85 25.36 -7.89
C ASN A 519 3.27 24.76 -6.60
N MET A 520 3.29 25.56 -5.53
CA MET A 520 2.87 25.18 -4.17
C MET A 520 1.37 24.92 -4.02
N SER A 521 0.54 25.34 -4.99
CA SER A 521 -0.93 25.25 -4.92
C SER A 521 -1.48 23.82 -4.89
N LYS A 522 -0.65 22.83 -5.25
CA LYS A 522 -1.03 21.41 -5.32
C LYS A 522 -0.53 20.57 -4.15
N LEU A 523 0.40 21.10 -3.36
CA LEU A 523 0.97 20.39 -2.22
C LEU A 523 -0.01 20.43 -1.04
N ARG A 524 -0.28 19.26 -0.47
CA ARG A 524 -1.14 19.08 0.70
C ARG A 524 -0.31 18.79 1.96
N ARG A 525 0.80 18.07 1.81
CA ARG A 525 1.65 17.66 2.93
C ARG A 525 3.10 18.03 2.66
N ILE A 526 3.78 18.59 3.66
CA ILE A 526 5.15 19.08 3.54
C ILE A 526 5.95 18.58 4.74
N THR A 527 6.99 17.80 4.47
CA THR A 527 8.06 17.53 5.44
C THR A 527 9.27 18.37 5.08
N ALA A 528 9.58 19.36 5.92
CA ALA A 528 10.78 20.16 5.81
C ALA A 528 11.96 19.45 6.49
N VAL A 529 13.00 19.11 5.73
CA VAL A 529 14.25 18.58 6.30
C VAL A 529 15.19 19.76 6.56
N ILE A 530 15.29 20.16 7.82
CA ILE A 530 16.02 21.35 8.24
C ILE A 530 17.52 20.99 8.39
N ARG A 531 18.38 21.66 7.62
CA ARG A 531 19.86 21.54 7.75
C ARG A 531 20.49 22.60 8.66
N LYS A 532 19.75 23.61 9.14
CA LYS A 532 20.23 24.74 9.96
C LYS A 532 19.23 25.13 11.06
N ASP A 533 19.70 25.60 12.21
CA ASP A 533 18.90 25.81 13.44
C ASP A 533 17.73 26.83 13.37
N MET A 534 17.50 27.53 12.24
CA MET A 534 16.38 28.48 12.11
C MET A 534 15.61 28.35 10.80
N LEU A 535 14.29 28.38 10.92
CA LEU A 535 13.32 28.42 9.83
C LEU A 535 12.76 29.84 9.68
N VAL A 536 12.86 30.41 8.49
CA VAL A 536 12.03 31.53 8.05
C VAL A 536 11.21 31.03 6.87
N LEU A 537 9.94 30.70 7.13
CA LEU A 537 8.99 30.42 6.05
C LEU A 537 8.83 31.71 5.23
N PRO A 538 8.95 31.67 3.88
CA PRO A 538 8.66 32.84 3.08
C PRO A 538 7.22 33.30 3.36
N THR A 539 7.03 34.59 3.63
CA THR A 539 5.69 35.18 3.77
C THR A 539 4.88 34.87 2.52
N VAL A 540 3.78 34.14 2.71
CA VAL A 540 2.83 33.78 1.65
C VAL A 540 1.94 34.99 1.39
N ASP A 541 2.27 35.77 0.37
CA ASP A 541 1.35 36.80 -0.11
C ASP A 541 0.11 36.12 -0.72
N LYS A 542 -1.01 36.18 0.02
CA LYS A 542 -2.40 35.97 -0.46
C LYS A 542 -2.74 34.61 -1.09
N VAL A 543 -2.20 33.50 -0.59
CA VAL A 543 -2.78 32.17 -0.86
C VAL A 543 -3.06 31.50 0.48
N GLU A 544 -4.34 31.40 0.87
CA GLU A 544 -4.79 30.56 2.00
C GLU A 544 -4.56 29.09 1.60
N VAL A 545 -3.34 28.57 1.77
CA VAL A 545 -3.09 27.13 1.66
C VAL A 545 -3.34 26.53 3.04
N LYS A 546 -4.38 25.71 3.18
CA LYS A 546 -4.60 24.86 4.35
C LYS A 546 -3.55 23.73 4.31
N ILE A 547 -2.32 24.05 4.69
CA ILE A 547 -1.25 23.06 4.88
C ILE A 547 -1.54 22.40 6.23
N ILE A 548 -1.85 21.10 6.23
CA ILE A 548 -1.69 20.33 7.47
C ILE A 548 -0.17 20.18 7.64
N LEU A 549 0.40 21.14 8.37
CA LEU A 549 1.81 21.14 8.72
C LEU A 549 2.01 20.07 9.80
N ALA A 550 2.23 18.83 9.37
CA ALA A 550 2.81 17.82 10.24
C ALA A 550 4.28 18.24 10.51
N TYR A 551 4.48 19.01 11.58
CA TYR A 551 5.78 19.50 12.00
C TYR A 551 6.59 18.37 12.66
N LEU A 552 7.04 17.40 11.86
CA LEU A 552 7.92 16.34 12.32
C LEU A 552 9.37 16.86 12.36
N VAL A 553 9.79 17.42 13.50
CA VAL A 553 11.19 17.84 13.70
C VAL A 553 12.04 16.60 13.99
N PHE A 554 12.70 16.08 12.96
CA PHE A 554 13.77 15.11 13.17
C PHE A 554 15.08 15.84 13.42
N ARG A 555 15.60 15.79 14.66
CA ARG A 555 17.00 16.14 14.91
C ARG A 555 17.88 15.10 14.24
N ASN A 556 18.78 15.56 13.36
CA ASN A 556 19.76 14.71 12.71
C ASN A 556 20.68 14.08 13.79
N PRO A 557 20.76 12.75 13.93
CA PRO A 557 21.64 12.11 14.92
C PRO A 557 23.13 12.24 14.59
N LEU A 558 23.49 12.91 13.47
CA LEU A 558 24.86 13.12 13.00
C LEU A 558 25.28 14.59 12.91
N ALA A 559 24.61 15.51 13.60
CA ALA A 559 25.15 16.86 13.80
C ALA A 559 25.96 16.91 15.12
N PRO A 560 27.18 17.48 15.14
CA PRO A 560 28.03 17.56 16.32
C PRO A 560 27.42 18.36 17.48
#